data_AF-A0A9E1SH45-F1
#
_entry.id   AF-A0A9E1SH45-F1
#
_cell.length_a   1.000
_cell.length_b   1.000
_cell.length_c   1.000
_cell.angle_alpha   90.00
_cell.angle_beta   90.00
_cell.angle_gamma   90.00
#
_symmetry.space_group_name_H-M   'P 1'
#
loop_
_entity.id
_entity.type
_entity.pdbx_description
1 polymer ?
#
loop_
_entity_poly.entity_id
_entity_poly.type
_entity_poly.pdbx_seq_one_letter_code
_entity_poly.pdbx_strand_id
1 'polypeptide(L)'
;MKKSTFKSILLIGTHANLFHKELANNSKVTIHTLKFKRKDPFSVDEPNQFIYNDTIIDFNGKYTLSELSFALSIIVEHHPGFEDCLVIGDPTELLYQAFGFAKNNQNPHLIRQEVQFQSLKSHDAFLFLYPSGMVAHNIRKEISSFVYLLKKYNRSTFLIRDKQESSSQILQNMLKKAALSFDLNILEVNGIEKLISNQTEFTS
;
A
#
# COMPACT_ATOMS: atom_id res chain seq x y z
N MET A 1 -10.95 13.84 20.60
CA MET A 1 -10.31 12.83 19.72
C MET A 1 -9.56 13.55 18.61
N LYS A 2 -8.25 13.34 18.46
CA LYS A 2 -7.49 13.93 17.33
C LYS A 2 -8.02 13.30 16.04
N LYS A 3 -8.48 14.12 15.09
CA LYS A 3 -8.84 13.70 13.74
C LYS A 3 -7.60 13.08 13.09
N SER A 4 -7.56 11.76 12.96
CA SER A 4 -6.55 11.09 12.13
C SER A 4 -6.95 11.29 10.68
N THR A 5 -6.36 12.28 10.04
CA THR A 5 -6.47 12.50 8.59
C THR A 5 -5.14 12.07 7.99
N PHE A 6 -5.17 11.09 7.07
CA PHE A 6 -3.99 10.73 6.30
C PHE A 6 -3.39 11.98 5.67
N LYS A 7 -2.06 12.12 5.72
CA LYS A 7 -1.37 13.27 5.12
C LYS A 7 -1.40 13.17 3.59
N SER A 8 -1.38 11.95 3.06
CA SER A 8 -1.32 11.69 1.63
C SER A 8 -1.97 10.35 1.25
N ILE A 9 -2.22 10.19 -0.05
CA ILE A 9 -2.56 8.92 -0.69
C ILE A 9 -1.33 8.44 -1.44
N LEU A 10 -0.97 7.17 -1.29
CA LEU A 10 0.14 6.57 -2.02
C LEU A 10 -0.38 5.46 -2.94
N LEU A 11 -0.24 5.67 -4.25
CA LEU A 11 -0.57 4.69 -5.28
C LEU A 11 0.68 3.89 -5.63
N ILE A 12 0.67 2.60 -5.36
CA ILE A 12 1.81 1.72 -5.60
C ILE A 12 1.49 0.73 -6.71
N GLY A 13 2.43 0.58 -7.63
CA GLY A 13 2.33 -0.41 -8.70
C GLY A 13 1.48 0.05 -9.87
N THR A 14 1.37 -0.80 -10.88
CA THR A 14 0.81 -0.38 -12.17
C THR A 14 -0.70 -0.14 -12.08
N HIS A 15 -1.43 -1.02 -11.40
CA HIS A 15 -2.89 -0.96 -11.36
C HIS A 15 -3.40 0.23 -10.57
N ALA A 16 -2.84 0.52 -9.39
CA ALA A 16 -3.26 1.67 -8.60
C ALA A 16 -2.99 3.00 -9.31
N ASN A 17 -1.92 3.06 -10.10
CA ASN A 17 -1.56 4.27 -10.85
C ASN A 17 -2.55 4.62 -11.97
N LEU A 18 -3.41 3.69 -12.41
CA LEU A 18 -4.48 3.99 -13.36
C LEU A 18 -5.48 5.01 -12.80
N PHE A 19 -5.64 5.06 -11.47
CA PHE A 19 -6.55 5.97 -10.78
C PHE A 19 -5.94 7.35 -10.49
N HIS A 20 -4.65 7.56 -10.76
CA HIS A 20 -3.95 8.79 -10.36
C HIS A 20 -4.65 10.07 -10.82
N LYS A 21 -4.94 10.18 -12.14
CA LYS A 21 -5.57 11.38 -12.72
C LYS A 21 -6.93 11.66 -12.07
N GLU A 22 -7.70 10.61 -11.86
CA GLU A 22 -9.05 10.72 -11.33
C GLU A 22 -9.04 11.15 -9.86
N LEU A 23 -8.20 10.52 -9.04
CA LEU A 23 -8.09 10.87 -7.62
C LEU A 23 -7.51 12.28 -7.46
N ALA A 24 -6.54 12.67 -8.30
CA ALA A 24 -5.94 14.01 -8.26
C ALA A 24 -6.94 15.11 -8.60
N ASN A 25 -7.88 14.85 -9.51
CA ASN A 25 -8.93 15.80 -9.89
C ASN A 25 -10.05 15.92 -8.85
N ASN A 26 -10.25 14.90 -8.01
CA ASN A 26 -11.41 14.80 -7.11
C ASN A 26 -11.06 14.90 -5.62
N SER A 27 -9.77 14.91 -5.26
CA SER A 27 -9.30 14.96 -3.87
C SER A 27 -8.51 16.23 -3.58
N LYS A 28 -8.63 16.73 -2.35
CA LYS A 28 -7.75 17.79 -1.82
C LYS A 28 -6.52 17.21 -1.10
N VAL A 29 -6.45 15.89 -0.97
CA VAL A 29 -5.32 15.18 -0.34
C VAL A 29 -4.21 15.00 -1.37
N THR A 30 -2.96 15.26 -0.97
CA THR A 30 -1.80 15.05 -1.83
C THR A 30 -1.69 13.59 -2.25
N ILE A 31 -1.47 13.36 -3.54
CA ILE A 31 -1.35 12.02 -4.11
C ILE A 31 0.08 11.80 -4.54
N HIS A 32 0.64 10.70 -4.08
CA HIS A 32 1.94 10.22 -4.46
C HIS A 32 1.83 8.93 -5.24
N THR A 33 2.84 8.67 -6.08
CA THR A 33 2.95 7.45 -6.86
C THR A 33 4.28 6.78 -6.58
N LEU A 34 4.28 5.45 -6.51
CA LEU A 34 5.48 4.63 -6.46
C LEU A 34 5.38 3.53 -7.50
N LYS A 35 6.31 3.54 -8.46
CA LYS A 35 6.40 2.58 -9.56
C LYS A 35 7.76 1.90 -9.57
N PHE A 36 7.83 0.77 -10.25
CA PHE A 36 9.08 0.06 -10.51
C PHE A 36 9.30 -0.05 -12.01
N LYS A 37 10.44 0.41 -12.49
CA LYS A 37 10.91 0.18 -13.85
C LYS A 37 12.00 -0.88 -13.79
N ARG A 38 11.77 -2.01 -14.47
CA ARG A 38 12.82 -3.01 -14.69
C ARG A 38 13.85 -2.44 -15.64
N LYS A 39 15.12 -2.78 -15.41
CA LYS A 39 16.19 -2.49 -16.37
C LYS A 39 15.83 -3.08 -17.73
N ASP A 40 16.18 -2.36 -18.78
CA ASP A 40 16.12 -2.89 -20.13
C ASP A 40 17.14 -4.04 -20.25
N PRO A 41 16.73 -5.27 -20.64
CA PRO A 41 17.66 -6.38 -20.80
C PRO A 41 18.73 -6.12 -21.87
N PHE A 42 18.52 -5.18 -22.79
CA PHE A 42 19.45 -4.80 -23.85
C PHE A 42 20.32 -3.59 -23.50
N SER A 43 20.02 -2.89 -22.39
CA SER A 43 20.85 -1.80 -21.89
C SER A 43 21.85 -2.34 -20.87
N VAL A 44 23.14 -2.07 -21.09
CA VAL A 44 24.23 -2.57 -20.24
C VAL A 44 24.34 -1.76 -18.95
N ASP A 45 24.02 -0.46 -19.01
CA ASP A 45 24.29 0.50 -17.94
C ASP A 45 23.04 0.98 -17.19
N GLU A 46 21.83 0.54 -17.58
CA GLU A 46 20.61 0.95 -16.87
C GLU A 46 20.32 0.04 -15.66
N PRO A 47 20.23 0.61 -14.44
CA PRO A 47 19.79 -0.13 -13.27
C PRO A 47 18.27 -0.35 -13.31
N ASN A 48 17.75 -1.22 -12.43
CA ASN A 48 16.31 -1.13 -12.15
C ASN A 48 16.05 0.18 -11.40
N GLN A 49 14.82 0.69 -11.43
CA GLN A 49 14.52 1.99 -10.84
C GLN A 49 13.23 1.96 -10.05
N PHE A 50 13.24 2.55 -8.86
CA PHE A 50 12.03 3.04 -8.23
C PHE A 50 11.74 4.43 -8.77
N ILE A 51 10.48 4.69 -9.09
CA ILE A 51 10.03 6.00 -9.54
C ILE A 51 8.99 6.46 -8.53
N TYR A 52 9.38 7.40 -7.67
CA TYR A 52 8.52 8.03 -6.69
C TYR A 52 8.11 9.42 -7.16
N ASN A 53 6.84 9.60 -7.53
CA ASN A 53 6.38 10.75 -8.31
C ASN A 53 7.24 10.90 -9.58
N ASP A 54 8.04 11.97 -9.67
CA ASP A 54 8.99 12.22 -10.75
C ASP A 54 10.46 11.98 -10.32
N THR A 55 10.68 11.52 -9.09
CA THR A 55 12.02 11.22 -8.56
C THR A 55 12.40 9.78 -8.91
N ILE A 56 13.53 9.63 -9.58
CA ILE A 56 14.11 8.35 -9.96
C ILE A 56 15.15 7.95 -8.91
N ILE A 57 15.03 6.71 -8.42
CA ILE A 57 15.97 6.12 -7.46
C ILE A 57 16.47 4.82 -8.06
N ASP A 58 17.77 4.77 -8.36
CA ASP A 58 18.39 3.58 -8.92
C ASP A 58 18.41 2.43 -7.90
N PHE A 59 18.15 1.23 -8.41
CA PHE A 59 18.07 -0.01 -7.67
C PHE A 59 18.84 -1.11 -8.40
N ASN A 60 20.00 -1.46 -7.85
CA ASN A 60 20.88 -2.49 -8.39
C ASN A 60 20.55 -3.91 -7.89
N GLY A 61 19.39 -4.10 -7.26
CA GLY A 61 18.93 -5.41 -6.79
C GLY A 61 18.02 -6.13 -7.78
N LYS A 62 17.64 -7.35 -7.41
CA LYS A 62 16.68 -8.19 -8.13
C LYS A 62 15.26 -7.83 -7.74
N TYR A 63 14.32 -8.09 -8.66
CA TYR A 63 12.88 -7.95 -8.39
C TYR A 63 12.36 -9.12 -7.54
N THR A 64 12.82 -9.20 -6.29
CA THR A 64 12.43 -10.20 -5.28
C THR A 64 11.87 -9.50 -4.05
N LEU A 65 10.99 -10.17 -3.29
CA LEU A 65 10.38 -9.57 -2.10
C LEU A 65 11.44 -9.05 -1.12
N SER A 66 12.52 -9.81 -0.93
CA SER A 66 13.61 -9.48 -0.02
C SER A 66 14.33 -8.19 -0.36
N GLU A 67 14.83 -8.11 -1.59
CA GLU A 67 15.68 -7.00 -2.02
C GLU A 67 14.85 -5.72 -2.19
N LEU A 68 13.61 -5.86 -2.68
CA LEU A 68 12.67 -4.74 -2.75
C LEU A 68 12.31 -4.23 -1.36
N SER A 69 11.98 -5.10 -0.40
CA SER A 69 11.62 -4.68 0.96
C SER A 69 12.78 -3.97 1.66
N PHE A 70 14.02 -4.43 1.43
CA PHE A 70 15.22 -3.78 1.94
C PHE A 70 15.40 -2.37 1.40
N ALA A 71 15.41 -2.23 0.07
CA ALA A 71 15.62 -0.93 -0.54
C ALA A 71 14.50 0.04 -0.17
N LEU A 72 13.24 -0.43 -0.15
CA LEU A 72 12.10 0.36 0.25
C LEU A 72 12.13 0.77 1.72
N SER A 73 12.68 -0.03 2.65
CA SER A 73 12.74 0.40 4.05
C SER A 73 13.63 1.64 4.23
N ILE A 74 14.74 1.71 3.48
CA ILE A 74 15.62 2.87 3.47
C ILE A 74 14.87 4.09 2.90
N ILE A 75 14.18 3.92 1.77
CA ILE A 75 13.42 5.00 1.11
C ILE A 75 12.29 5.52 2.01
N VAL A 76 11.55 4.60 2.64
CA VAL A 76 10.42 4.92 3.52
C VAL A 76 10.85 5.70 4.75
N GLU A 77 11.98 5.34 5.36
CA GLU A 77 12.50 6.00 6.55
C GLU A 77 12.93 7.45 6.28
N HIS A 78 13.50 7.71 5.11
CA HIS A 78 14.10 9.02 4.79
C HIS A 78 13.13 9.99 4.10
N HIS A 79 11.90 9.57 3.79
CA HIS A 79 11.00 10.38 2.97
C HIS A 79 9.64 10.62 3.67
N PRO A 80 9.37 11.87 4.12
CA PRO A 80 8.18 12.20 4.93
C PRO A 80 6.86 12.00 4.19
N GLY A 81 6.90 12.00 2.85
CA GLY A 81 5.73 11.69 2.00
C GLY A 81 5.17 10.28 2.17
N PHE A 82 5.85 9.41 2.94
CA PHE A 82 5.33 8.11 3.34
C PHE A 82 4.65 8.11 4.71
N GLU A 83 4.67 9.17 5.50
CA GLU A 83 4.02 9.17 6.83
C GLU A 83 2.50 9.30 6.76
N ASP A 84 1.79 8.48 7.54
CA ASP A 84 0.33 8.51 7.69
C ASP A 84 -0.40 8.49 6.32
N CYS A 85 -0.09 7.49 5.50
CA CYS A 85 -0.62 7.36 4.14
C CYS A 85 -1.82 6.41 4.07
N LEU A 86 -2.77 6.75 3.19
CA LEU A 86 -3.66 5.74 2.60
C LEU A 86 -2.92 5.08 1.43
N VAL A 87 -2.46 3.85 1.65
CA VAL A 87 -1.64 3.07 0.74
C VAL A 87 -2.54 2.21 -0.13
N ILE A 88 -2.56 2.45 -1.43
CA ILE A 88 -3.46 1.81 -2.38
C ILE A 88 -2.64 1.02 -3.40
N GLY A 89 -2.99 -0.25 -3.58
CA GLY A 89 -2.27 -1.13 -4.51
C GLY A 89 -2.98 -2.45 -4.75
N ASP A 90 -2.52 -3.17 -5.76
CA ASP A 90 -2.90 -4.55 -5.99
C ASP A 90 -2.14 -5.45 -5.01
N PRO A 91 -2.83 -6.21 -4.13
CA PRO A 91 -2.18 -7.10 -3.18
C PRO A 91 -1.31 -8.20 -3.82
N THR A 92 -1.48 -8.47 -5.11
CA THR A 92 -0.67 -9.44 -5.88
C THR A 92 0.63 -8.86 -6.42
N GLU A 93 0.74 -7.53 -6.56
CA GLU A 93 1.95 -6.90 -7.05
C GLU A 93 3.07 -6.99 -6.01
N LEU A 94 4.20 -7.57 -6.40
CA LEU A 94 5.35 -7.78 -5.51
C LEU A 94 5.86 -6.46 -4.90
N LEU A 95 5.82 -5.36 -5.66
CA LEU A 95 6.20 -4.03 -5.18
C LEU A 95 5.30 -3.56 -4.01
N TYR A 96 4.00 -3.83 -4.10
CA TYR A 96 3.04 -3.45 -3.06
C TYR A 96 3.24 -4.26 -1.78
N GLN A 97 3.44 -5.57 -1.93
CA GLN A 97 3.78 -6.43 -0.81
C GLN A 97 5.10 -5.98 -0.17
N ALA A 98 6.15 -5.78 -0.96
CA ALA A 98 7.46 -5.34 -0.49
C ALA A 98 7.40 -4.01 0.26
N PHE A 99 6.59 -3.06 -0.21
CA PHE A 99 6.36 -1.80 0.50
C PHE A 99 5.71 -2.03 1.86
N GLY A 100 4.70 -2.90 1.94
CA GLY A 100 4.08 -3.27 3.20
C GLY A 100 5.06 -3.91 4.18
N PHE A 101 5.95 -4.78 3.71
CA PHE A 101 7.04 -5.37 4.51
C PHE A 101 8.03 -4.30 5.01
N ALA A 102 8.48 -3.42 4.11
CA ALA A 102 9.34 -2.28 4.44
C ALA A 102 8.72 -1.37 5.51
N LYS A 103 7.43 -1.04 5.37
CA LYS A 103 6.66 -0.20 6.29
C LYS A 103 6.49 -0.75 7.70
N ASN A 104 6.63 -2.06 7.85
CA ASN A 104 6.54 -2.74 9.13
C ASN A 104 7.92 -3.14 9.67
N ASN A 105 9.00 -2.63 9.06
CA ASN A 105 10.38 -2.99 9.38
C ASN A 105 10.57 -4.50 9.45
N GLN A 106 9.94 -5.22 8.52
CA GLN A 106 10.09 -6.66 8.37
C GLN A 106 10.78 -6.91 7.04
N ASN A 107 12.07 -7.20 7.10
CA ASN A 107 12.78 -7.73 5.95
C ASN A 107 12.78 -9.26 6.02
N PRO A 108 12.31 -9.98 4.97
CA PRO A 108 12.26 -11.44 5.03
C PRO A 108 13.64 -12.13 5.14
N HIS A 109 14.76 -11.47 4.84
CA HIS A 109 16.10 -12.10 4.90
C HIS A 109 17.25 -11.30 5.55
N LEU A 110 17.00 -10.20 6.26
CA LEU A 110 17.96 -9.61 7.23
C LEU A 110 17.45 -9.94 8.64
N ILE A 111 17.93 -11.00 9.31
CA ILE A 111 19.19 -11.15 10.07
C ILE A 111 19.41 -10.03 11.12
N ARG A 112 19.20 -10.45 12.38
CA ARG A 112 19.51 -9.81 13.68
C ARG A 112 18.61 -8.66 14.13
N GLN A 113 18.19 -8.77 15.40
CA GLN A 113 17.47 -7.79 16.20
C GLN A 113 18.15 -6.41 16.28
N GLU A 114 19.32 -6.23 15.66
CA GLU A 114 20.24 -5.11 15.87
C GLU A 114 19.93 -3.88 15.00
N VAL A 115 19.13 -4.02 13.94
CA VAL A 115 18.64 -2.88 13.14
C VAL A 115 17.13 -2.96 12.99
N GLN A 116 16.42 -3.09 14.11
CA GLN A 116 14.99 -2.78 14.16
C GLN A 116 14.87 -1.28 14.40
N PHE A 117 14.71 -0.49 13.34
CA PHE A 117 14.29 0.89 13.51
C PHE A 117 12.94 0.87 14.23
N GLN A 118 12.83 1.50 15.40
CA GLN A 118 11.55 1.69 16.05
C GLN A 118 10.78 2.72 15.23
N SER A 119 10.05 2.27 14.21
CA SER A 119 9.07 3.12 13.53
C SER A 119 8.05 3.54 14.58
N LEU A 120 7.96 4.84 14.84
CA LEU A 120 6.76 5.43 15.44
C LEU A 120 5.54 4.87 14.71
N LYS A 121 4.48 4.55 15.45
CA LYS A 121 3.24 3.97 14.89
C LYS A 121 2.68 4.93 13.85
N SER A 122 3.00 4.71 12.58
CA SER A 122 2.33 5.37 11.47
C SER A 122 0.87 4.92 11.45
N HIS A 123 -0.05 5.84 11.21
CA HIS A 123 -1.47 5.54 11.13
C HIS A 123 -1.87 5.05 9.74
N ASP A 124 -0.92 4.45 8.99
CA ASP A 124 -1.11 4.00 7.62
C ASP A 124 -2.28 3.00 7.53
N ALA A 125 -3.04 3.11 6.44
CA ALA A 125 -4.06 2.14 6.07
C ALA A 125 -3.76 1.59 4.68
N PHE A 126 -3.99 0.29 4.51
CA PHE A 126 -3.78 -0.43 3.26
C PHE A 126 -5.13 -0.69 2.58
N LEU A 127 -5.23 -0.36 1.30
CA LEU A 127 -6.39 -0.60 0.47
C LEU A 127 -6.02 -1.53 -0.67
N PHE A 128 -6.60 -2.72 -0.65
CA PHE A 128 -6.43 -3.72 -1.68
C PHE A 128 -7.40 -3.42 -2.83
N LEU A 129 -6.82 -3.00 -3.94
CA LEU A 129 -7.50 -2.96 -5.23
C LEU A 129 -7.35 -4.32 -5.89
N TYR A 130 -8.37 -5.14 -5.77
CA TYR A 130 -8.35 -6.48 -6.33
C TYR A 130 -9.16 -6.49 -7.64
N PRO A 131 -8.50 -6.51 -8.82
CA PRO A 131 -9.22 -6.44 -10.09
C PRO A 131 -10.09 -7.69 -10.30
N SER A 132 -11.34 -7.47 -10.67
CA SER A 132 -12.27 -8.56 -10.96
C SER A 132 -11.94 -9.25 -12.27
N GLY A 133 -11.69 -10.56 -12.19
CA GLY A 133 -11.28 -11.40 -13.31
C GLY A 133 -9.95 -12.11 -13.11
N MET A 134 -9.17 -11.78 -12.07
CA MET A 134 -7.97 -12.56 -11.73
C MET A 134 -8.37 -13.92 -11.11
N VAL A 135 -8.39 -14.94 -11.95
CA VAL A 135 -8.49 -16.35 -11.57
C VAL A 135 -7.07 -16.92 -11.45
N ALA A 136 -6.37 -16.61 -10.36
CA ALA A 136 -5.15 -17.33 -9.99
C ALA A 136 -5.52 -18.58 -9.19
N HIS A 137 -4.87 -19.72 -9.46
CA HIS A 137 -5.17 -21.00 -8.80
C HIS A 137 -5.13 -20.93 -7.26
N ASN A 138 -4.32 -20.03 -6.66
CA ASN A 138 -4.36 -19.81 -5.21
C ASN A 138 -3.84 -18.43 -4.77
N ILE A 139 -4.47 -17.36 -5.23
CA ILE A 139 -4.13 -15.98 -4.83
C ILE A 139 -4.07 -15.78 -3.31
N ARG A 140 -4.92 -16.49 -2.57
CA ARG A 140 -4.99 -16.44 -1.12
C ARG A 140 -3.68 -16.89 -0.49
N LYS A 141 -3.01 -17.91 -1.06
CA LYS A 141 -1.67 -18.34 -0.62
C LYS A 141 -0.62 -17.28 -0.96
N GLU A 142 -0.67 -16.72 -2.17
CA GLU A 142 0.31 -15.71 -2.62
C GLU A 142 0.30 -14.46 -1.73
N ILE A 143 -0.87 -13.99 -1.32
CA ILE A 143 -1.01 -12.82 -0.45
C ILE A 143 -1.02 -13.19 1.05
N SER A 144 -0.99 -14.47 1.41
CA SER A 144 -1.19 -14.92 2.81
C SER A 144 -0.14 -14.35 3.77
N SER A 145 1.13 -14.37 3.36
CA SER A 145 2.24 -13.79 4.12
C SER A 145 2.06 -12.30 4.35
N PHE A 146 1.56 -11.59 3.33
CA PHE A 146 1.31 -10.16 3.43
C PHE A 146 0.10 -9.85 4.32
N VAL A 147 -1.00 -10.59 4.19
CA VAL A 147 -2.15 -10.48 5.10
C VAL A 147 -1.75 -10.79 6.55
N TYR A 148 -0.95 -11.83 6.76
CA TYR A 148 -0.43 -12.18 8.08
C TYR A 148 0.42 -11.05 8.67
N LEU A 149 1.30 -10.45 7.87
CA LEU A 149 2.09 -9.28 8.28
C LEU A 149 1.16 -8.14 8.75
N LEU A 150 0.20 -7.73 7.93
CA LEU A 150 -0.70 -6.63 8.25
C LEU A 150 -1.52 -6.91 9.53
N LYS A 151 -1.93 -8.17 9.74
CA LYS A 151 -2.60 -8.61 10.99
C LYS A 151 -1.67 -8.51 12.19
N LYS A 152 -0.45 -9.04 12.09
CA LYS A 152 0.56 -9.04 13.17
C LYS A 152 0.88 -7.63 13.65
N TYR A 153 0.92 -6.66 12.74
CA TYR A 153 1.20 -5.25 13.04
C TYR A 153 -0.06 -4.38 13.15
N ASN A 154 -1.25 -5.00 13.15
CA ASN A 154 -2.52 -4.34 13.39
C ASN A 154 -2.76 -3.14 12.46
N ARG A 155 -2.45 -3.34 11.17
CA ARG A 155 -2.61 -2.31 10.13
C ARG A 155 -4.03 -2.33 9.60
N SER A 156 -4.67 -1.16 9.58
CA SER A 156 -6.00 -0.99 9.00
C SER A 156 -5.95 -1.42 7.53
N THR A 157 -6.74 -2.44 7.16
CA THR A 157 -6.69 -3.04 5.83
C THR A 157 -8.09 -3.23 5.28
N PHE A 158 -8.29 -2.75 4.05
CA PHE A 158 -9.56 -2.73 3.35
C PHE A 158 -9.42 -3.43 2.00
N LEU A 159 -10.49 -4.06 1.54
CA LEU A 159 -10.56 -4.72 0.25
C LEU A 159 -11.72 -4.15 -0.56
N ILE A 160 -11.43 -3.70 -1.77
CA ILE A 160 -12.47 -3.39 -2.76
C ILE A 160 -12.63 -4.62 -3.64
N ARG A 161 -13.81 -5.28 -3.55
CA ARG A 161 -14.17 -6.38 -4.45
C ARG A 161 -15.12 -5.84 -5.50
N ASP A 162 -14.63 -5.72 -6.72
CA ASP A 162 -15.45 -5.28 -7.84
C ASP A 162 -16.47 -6.38 -8.19
N LYS A 163 -17.77 -6.06 -8.22
CA LYS A 163 -18.74 -6.94 -8.87
C LYS A 163 -19.64 -6.21 -9.84
N GLN A 164 -20.02 -4.94 -9.59
CA GLN A 164 -20.89 -4.16 -10.48
C GLN A 164 -20.77 -2.62 -10.36
N GLU A 165 -19.86 -2.06 -9.53
CA GLU A 165 -19.61 -0.61 -9.44
C GLU A 165 -18.18 -0.32 -9.90
N SER A 166 -17.97 0.73 -10.71
CA SER A 166 -16.62 1.06 -11.16
C SER A 166 -15.73 1.31 -9.94
N SER A 167 -14.60 0.60 -9.85
CA SER A 167 -13.64 0.75 -8.72
C SER A 167 -13.26 2.21 -8.47
N SER A 168 -13.28 3.01 -9.54
CA SER A 168 -13.22 4.47 -9.56
C SER A 168 -14.27 5.14 -8.66
N GLN A 169 -15.55 4.78 -8.81
CA GLN A 169 -16.65 5.33 -8.01
C GLN A 169 -16.57 4.93 -6.54
N ILE A 170 -16.12 3.70 -6.24
CA ILE A 170 -15.87 3.26 -4.85
C ILE A 170 -14.72 4.05 -4.24
N LEU A 171 -13.61 4.21 -4.97
CA LEU A 171 -12.49 5.04 -4.54
C LEU A 171 -12.92 6.49 -4.31
N GLN A 172 -13.73 7.06 -5.21
CA GLN A 172 -14.31 8.41 -5.03
C GLN A 172 -15.22 8.48 -3.80
N ASN A 173 -16.07 7.49 -3.57
CA ASN A 173 -16.98 7.43 -2.42
C ASN A 173 -16.20 7.31 -1.11
N MET A 174 -15.12 6.52 -1.10
CA MET A 174 -14.17 6.48 0.01
C MET A 174 -13.58 7.86 0.23
N LEU A 175 -13.03 8.51 -0.80
CA LEU A 175 -12.37 9.81 -0.70
C LEU A 175 -13.32 10.97 -0.35
N LYS A 176 -14.58 10.92 -0.76
CA LYS A 176 -15.61 11.90 -0.37
C LYS A 176 -16.02 11.76 1.10
N LYS A 177 -16.23 10.53 1.58
CA LYS A 177 -16.58 10.25 2.99
C LYS A 177 -15.38 10.48 3.93
N ALA A 178 -14.20 10.09 3.47
CA ALA A 178 -12.88 10.40 4.02
C ALA A 178 -12.61 11.89 4.30
N ALA A 179 -12.97 12.76 3.35
CA ALA A 179 -12.74 14.20 3.44
C ALA A 179 -13.52 14.86 4.59
N LEU A 180 -14.58 14.21 5.11
CA LEU A 180 -15.45 14.75 6.15
C LEU A 180 -15.19 14.14 7.54
N SER A 181 -14.87 12.85 7.61
CA SER A 181 -14.47 12.19 8.86
C SER A 181 -14.02 10.75 8.57
N PHE A 182 -12.72 10.47 8.66
CA PHE A 182 -12.18 9.10 8.62
C PHE A 182 -12.34 8.40 9.97
N ASP A 183 -13.55 8.36 10.50
CA ASP A 183 -13.89 7.29 11.42
C ASP A 183 -14.22 6.06 10.56
N LEU A 184 -13.27 5.15 10.45
CA LEU A 184 -13.32 3.96 9.59
C LEU A 184 -14.42 2.97 10.01
N ASN A 185 -15.14 3.25 11.10
CA ASN A 185 -16.33 2.52 11.53
C ASN A 185 -17.62 3.04 10.84
N ILE A 186 -17.58 4.19 10.16
CA ILE A 186 -18.74 4.85 9.53
C ILE A 186 -18.79 4.60 8.01
N LEU A 187 -17.75 3.98 7.43
CA LEU A 187 -17.67 3.65 6.01
C LEU A 187 -18.40 2.33 5.68
N GLU A 188 -19.72 2.31 5.83
CA GLU A 188 -20.55 1.37 5.06
C GLU A 188 -20.66 1.92 3.63
N VAL A 189 -19.79 1.45 2.75
CA VAL A 189 -19.87 1.67 1.30
C VAL A 189 -19.99 0.29 0.67
N ASN A 190 -21.02 0.07 -0.14
CA ASN A 190 -21.22 -1.19 -0.85
C ASN A 190 -19.96 -1.55 -1.66
N GLY A 191 -19.47 -2.78 -1.52
CA GLY A 191 -18.27 -3.27 -2.22
C GLY A 191 -16.94 -3.14 -1.47
N ILE A 192 -16.91 -2.53 -0.27
CA ILE A 192 -15.73 -2.48 0.60
C ILE A 192 -15.86 -3.49 1.74
N GLU A 193 -14.90 -4.40 1.85
CA GLU A 193 -14.79 -5.35 2.95
C GLU A 193 -13.61 -4.97 3.85
N LYS A 194 -13.87 -4.73 5.15
CA LYS A 194 -12.81 -4.51 6.13
C LYS A 194 -12.18 -5.85 6.49
N LEU A 195 -10.90 -6.04 6.17
CA LEU A 195 -10.21 -7.32 6.39
C LEU A 195 -9.62 -7.45 7.80
N ILE A 196 -9.30 -6.32 8.44
CA ILE A 196 -8.67 -6.26 9.77
C ILE A 196 -9.23 -5.03 10.51
N SER A 197 -9.77 -5.23 11.72
CA SER A 197 -10.19 -4.13 12.61
C SER A 197 -9.47 -4.20 13.95
N ASN A 198 -9.19 -3.02 14.51
CA ASN A 198 -8.95 -2.85 15.94
C ASN A 198 -10.31 -2.87 16.64
N GLN A 199 -10.77 -4.04 17.08
CA GLN A 199 -11.78 -4.11 18.13
C GLN A 199 -11.39 -5.21 19.10
N THR A 200 -10.80 -4.78 20.21
CA THR A 200 -11.19 -5.27 21.53
C THR A 200 -12.68 -4.96 21.73
N GLU A 201 -13.55 -5.72 21.08
CA GLU A 201 -14.92 -5.95 21.53
C GLU A 201 -15.05 -7.45 21.75
N PHE A 202 -14.41 -7.90 22.84
CA PHE A 202 -15.04 -8.93 23.64
C PHE A 202 -16.25 -8.26 24.30
N THR A 203 -17.41 -8.32 23.68
CA THR A 203 -18.66 -8.24 24.43
C THR A 203 -18.88 -9.62 25.07
N SER A 204 -18.67 -9.63 26.38
CA SER A 204 -19.37 -10.41 27.43
C SER A 204 -20.25 -11.57 27.00
#